data_AF-A0A3D0MAL9-F1
#
_entry.id   AF-A0A3D0MAL9-F1
#
_cell.length_a   1.000
_cell.length_b   1.000
_cell.length_c   1.000
_cell.angle_alpha   90.00
_cell.angle_beta   90.00
_cell.angle_gamma   90.00
#
_symmetry.space_group_name_H-M   'P 1'
#
loop_
_entity.id
_entity.type
_entity.pdbx_description
1 polymer ?
#
loop_
_entity_poly.entity_id
_entity_poly.type
_entity_poly.pdbx_seq_one_letter_code
_entity_poly.pdbx_strand_id
1 'polypeptide(L)' 'MGFSYERELPSPEHLKELLPVSPQLEQIRLDRIDYIKKILSGDYERLLLIIGPCSA' A
#
# COMPACT_ATOMS: atom_id res chain seq x y z
N MET A 1 -19.99 -35.27 -11.11
CA MET A 1 -18.90 -34.54 -11.78
C MET A 1 -19.28 -33.07 -11.75
N GLY A 2 -18.61 -32.27 -10.92
CA GLY A 2 -18.91 -30.85 -10.75
C GLY A 2 -18.04 -30.00 -11.65
N PHE A 3 -18.60 -28.94 -12.23
CA PHE A 3 -17.86 -27.95 -13.00
C PHE A 3 -17.02 -27.07 -12.06
N SER A 4 -15.71 -26.99 -12.28
CA SER A 4 -14.85 -25.99 -11.67
C SER A 4 -14.78 -24.77 -12.58
N TYR A 5 -15.29 -23.63 -12.11
CA TYR A 5 -15.16 -22.35 -12.81
C TYR A 5 -13.91 -21.65 -12.30
N GLU A 6 -12.91 -21.53 -13.18
CA GLU A 6 -11.71 -20.72 -12.93
C GLU A 6 -11.99 -19.28 -13.41
N ARG A 7 -11.76 -18.29 -12.54
CA ARG A 7 -11.92 -16.87 -12.88
C ARG A 7 -10.54 -16.24 -12.98
N GLU A 8 -10.30 -15.56 -14.09
CA GLU A 8 -9.09 -14.76 -14.24
C GLU A 8 -9.12 -13.59 -13.26
N LEU A 9 -8.01 -13.40 -12.54
CA LEU A 9 -7.81 -12.23 -11.70
C LEU A 9 -7.27 -11.09 -12.57
N PRO A 10 -7.72 -9.84 -12.33
CA PRO A 10 -7.16 -8.70 -13.03
C PRO A 10 -5.68 -8.55 -12.69
N SER A 11 -4.88 -8.12 -13.67
CA SER A 11 -3.46 -7.84 -13.43
C SER A 11 -3.29 -6.59 -12.54
N PRO A 12 -2.16 -6.46 -11.83
CA PRO A 12 -1.85 -5.25 -11.07
C PRO A 12 -1.87 -3.97 -11.92
N GLU A 13 -1.45 -4.05 -13.18
CA GLU A 13 -1.45 -2.94 -14.13
C GLU A 13 -2.89 -2.53 -14.46
N HIS A 14 -3.74 -3.50 -14.78
CA HIS A 14 -5.15 -3.25 -15.05
C HIS A 14 -5.87 -2.60 -13.86
N LEU A 15 -5.57 -3.04 -12.63
CA LEU A 15 -6.12 -2.42 -11.42
C LEU A 15 -5.65 -0.97 -11.23
N LYS A 16 -4.39 -0.66 -11.54
CA LYS A 16 -3.86 0.71 -11.43
C LYS A 16 -4.48 1.64 -12.47
N GLU A 17 -4.81 1.14 -13.65
CA GLU A 17 -5.53 1.89 -14.68
C GLU A 17 -6.98 2.19 -14.25
N LEU A 18 -7.66 1.19 -13.69
CA LEU A 18 -9.04 1.34 -13.19
C LEU A 18 -9.14 2.23 -11.95
N LEU A 19 -8.12 2.19 -11.10
CA LEU A 19 -8.06 2.89 -9.81
C LEU A 19 -6.80 3.77 -9.74
N PRO A 20 -6.73 4.85 -10.54
CA PRO A 20 -5.55 5.71 -10.56
C PRO A 20 -5.40 6.44 -9.22
N VAL A 21 -4.18 6.44 -8.70
CA VAL A 21 -3.83 7.20 -7.50
C VAL A 21 -3.56 8.65 -7.91
N SER A 22 -4.12 9.62 -7.17
CA SER A 22 -3.87 11.02 -7.46
C SER A 22 -2.41 11.40 -7.17
N PRO A 23 -1.81 12.35 -7.92
CA PRO A 23 -0.43 12.78 -7.67
C PRO A 23 -0.18 13.25 -6.24
N GLN A 24 -1.19 13.85 -5.60
CA GLN A 24 -1.11 14.30 -4.22
C GLN A 24 -0.97 13.12 -3.24
N LEU A 25 -1.73 12.04 -3.46
CA LEU A 25 -1.64 10.83 -2.62
C LEU A 25 -0.35 10.05 -2.85
N GLU A 26 0.15 10.04 -4.08
CA GLU A 26 1.45 9.47 -4.41
C GLU A 26 2.57 10.18 -3.65
N GLN A 27 2.57 11.52 -3.66
CA GLN A 27 3.57 12.31 -2.92
C GLN A 27 3.48 12.06 -1.41
N ILE A 28 2.26 12.06 -0.83
CA ILE A 28 2.06 11.75 0.60
C ILE A 28 2.63 10.38 0.96
N ARG A 29 2.45 9.37 0.08
CA ARG A 29 3.00 8.02 0.29
C ARG A 29 4.53 8.05 0.27
N LEU A 30 5.14 8.74 -0.69
CA LEU A 30 6.60 8.85 -0.80
C LEU A 30 7.21 9.53 0.44
N ASP A 31 6.63 10.63 0.88
CA ASP A 31 7.09 11.38 2.06
C ASP A 31 7.01 10.53 3.33
N ARG A 32 5.91 9.77 3.49
CA ARG A 32 5.76 8.84 4.63
C ARG A 32 6.78 7.71 4.59
N ILE A 33 7.08 7.16 3.41
CA ILE A 33 8.10 6.12 3.26
C ILE A 33 9.48 6.64 3.66
N ASP A 34 9.85 7.85 3.24
CA ASP A 34 11.12 8.48 3.63
C ASP A 34 11.20 8.68 5.15
N TYR A 35 10.12 9.17 5.76
CA TYR A 35 10.04 9.36 7.20
C TYR A 35 10.18 8.06 7.99
N ILE A 36 9.49 7.00 7.57
CA ILE A 36 9.60 5.66 8.19
C ILE A 36 11.03 5.14 8.06
N LYS A 37 11.67 5.30 6.89
CA LYS A 37 13.07 4.89 6.70
C LYS A 37 14.00 5.58 7.69
N LYS A 38 13.86 6.89 7.87
CA LYS A 38 14.67 7.67 8.82
C LYS A 38 14.48 7.22 10.28
N ILE A 39 13.27 6.83 10.66
CA ILE A 39 13.00 6.26 11.99
C ILE A 39 13.73 4.92 12.14
N LEU A 40 13.59 4.03 11.16
CA LEU A 40 14.16 2.68 11.22
C LEU A 40 15.70 2.67 11.10
N SER A 41 16.30 3.64 10.39
CA SER A 41 17.74 3.80 10.31
C SER A 41 18.36 4.41 11.58
N GLY A 42 17.54 4.97 12.47
CA GLY A 42 17.99 5.70 13.65
C GLY A 42 18.38 7.16 13.37
N ASP A 43 18.24 7.64 12.13
CA ASP A 43 18.47 9.05 11.76
C ASP A 43 17.41 10.00 12.33
N TYR A 44 16.32 9.44 12.84
CA TYR A 44 15.21 10.20 13.36
C TYR A 44 14.54 9.54 14.56
N GLU A 45 14.81 10.09 15.74
CA GLU A 45 14.36 9.58 17.04
C GLU A 45 12.87 9.87 17.30
N ARG A 46 12.01 9.10 16.63
CA ARG A 46 10.56 9.04 16.89
C ARG A 46 10.12 7.60 17.09
N LEU A 47 9.01 7.45 17.81
CA LEU A 47 8.32 6.16 17.92
C LEU A 47 7.40 5.96 16.72
N LEU A 48 7.64 4.90 15.94
CA LEU A 48 6.72 4.45 14.90
C LEU A 48 5.57 3.65 15.52
N LEU A 49 4.34 4.10 15.31
CA LEU A 49 3.12 3.41 15.76
C LEU A 49 2.32 2.89 14.57
N ILE A 50 2.13 1.57 14.51
CA ILE A 50 1.22 0.92 13.57
C ILE A 50 -0.04 0.57 14.35
N ILE A 51 -1.08 1.39 14.21
CA ILE A 51 -2.32 1.28 14.97
C ILE A 51 -3.53 1.33 14.04
N GLY A 52 -4.54 0.52 14.35
CA GLY A 52 -5.75 0.38 13.56
C GLY A 52 -6.60 -0.80 14.05
N PRO A 53 -7.77 -1.05 13.44
CA PRO A 53 -8.54 -2.25 13.71
C PRO A 53 -7.74 -3.51 13.34
N CYS A 54 -8.10 -4.64 13.93
CA CYS A 54 -7.43 -5.93 13.66
C CYS A 54 -7.50 -6.32 12.17
N SER A 55 -8.58 -5.95 11.49
CA SER A 55 -8.76 -6.09 10.05
C SER A 55 -9.47 -4.85 9.49
N ALA A 56 -9.17 -4.51 8.24
CA ALA A 56 -9.87 -3.48 7.48
C ALA A 56 -11.32 -3.89 7.18
#